data_AF-A0A7W7PCX2-F1
#
_entry.id   AF-A0A7W7PCX2-F1
#
_cell.length_a   1.000
_cell.length_b   1.000
_cell.length_c   1.000
_cell.angle_alpha   90.00
_cell.angle_beta   90.00
_cell.angle_gamma   90.00
#
_symmetry.space_group_name_H-M   'P 1'
#
loop_
_entity.id
_entity.type
_entity.pdbx_description
1 polymer ?
#
loop_
_entity_poly.entity_id
_entity_poly.type
_entity_poly.pdbx_seq_one_letter_code
_entity_poly.pdbx_strand_id
1 'polypeptide(L)' 'MSTDLEEVVTVELDCGHWSAPYSREITLRQLGDLLLILDGMAEETAIAQEGAA' A
#
# COMPACT_ATOMS: atom_id res chain seq x y z
N MET A 1 3.80 19.81 -12.86
CA MET A 1 4.62 18.63 -13.16
C MET A 1 3.69 17.57 -13.70
N SER A 2 3.91 17.10 -14.92
CA SER A 2 3.21 15.92 -15.43
C SER A 2 3.93 14.72 -14.86
N THR A 3 3.35 14.07 -13.85
CA THR A 3 3.90 12.83 -13.33
C THR A 3 3.69 11.76 -14.39
N ASP A 4 4.79 11.18 -14.89
CA ASP A 4 4.70 10.11 -15.88
C ASP A 4 4.14 8.87 -15.20
N LEU A 5 2.88 8.53 -15.50
CA LEU A 5 2.17 7.44 -14.82
C LEU A 5 2.70 6.04 -15.22
N GLU A 6 3.60 5.99 -16.20
CA GLU A 6 4.28 4.78 -16.66
C GLU A 6 5.68 4.62 -16.05
N GLU A 7 6.16 5.62 -15.30
CA GLU A 7 7.39 5.53 -14.52
C GLU A 7 7.31 4.33 -13.56
N VAL A 8 8.32 3.46 -13.63
CA VAL A 8 8.44 2.26 -12.81
C VAL A 8 9.22 2.59 -11.55
N VAL A 9 8.66 2.23 -10.39
CA VAL A 9 9.27 2.39 -9.08
C VAL A 9 9.31 1.05 -8.35
N THR A 10 10.32 0.87 -7.50
CA THR A 10 10.39 -0.29 -6.60
C THR A 10 9.68 0.05 -5.30
N VAL A 11 8.70 -0.76 -4.93
CA VAL A 11 8.03 -0.70 -3.63
C VAL A 11 8.52 -1.84 -2.77
N GLU A 12 8.81 -1.54 -1.51
CA GLU A 12 9.12 -2.52 -0.48
C GLU A 12 8.07 -2.41 0.63
N LEU A 13 7.38 -3.51 0.90
CA LEU A 13 6.42 -3.64 1.99
C LEU A 13 7.04 -4.50 3.08
N ASP A 14 7.27 -3.89 4.24
CA ASP A 14 7.76 -4.57 5.43
C ASP A 14 6.63 -4.64 6.47
N CYS A 15 6.07 -5.84 6.66
CA CYS A 15 5.04 -6.11 7.66
C CYS A 15 5.63 -7.01 8.74
N GLY A 16 5.44 -6.65 10.01
CA GLY A 16 6.11 -7.30 11.14
C GLY A 16 5.87 -8.81 11.32
N HIS A 17 4.90 -9.39 10.62
CA HIS A 17 4.62 -10.84 10.63
C HIS A 17 5.18 -11.59 9.42
N TRP A 18 5.83 -10.90 8.48
CA TRP A 18 6.39 -11.52 7.28
C TRP A 18 7.81 -12.02 7.55
N SER A 19 8.18 -13.12 6.89
CA SER A 19 9.51 -13.70 7.02
C SER A 19 10.60 -12.86 6.33
N ALA A 20 10.20 -12.01 5.39
CA ALA A 20 11.07 -11.06 4.68
C ALA A 20 10.21 -9.92 4.09
N PRO A 21 10.81 -8.75 3.82
CA PRO A 21 10.13 -7.69 3.07
C PRO A 21 9.70 -8.17 1.69
N TYR A 22 8.51 -7.75 1.26
CA TYR A 22 8.04 -7.99 -0.10
C TYR A 22 8.43 -6.82 -0.98
N SER A 23 9.27 -7.06 -1.98
CA SER A 23 9.70 -6.05 -2.95
C SER A 23 9.13 -6.33 -4.33
N ARG A 24 8.62 -5.29 -5.01
CA ARG A 24 8.10 -5.39 -6.37
C ARG A 24 8.25 -4.07 -7.13
N GLU A 25 8.57 -4.17 -8.41
CA GLU A 25 8.50 -3.06 -9.36
C GLU A 25 7.06 -2.87 -9.87
N ILE A 26 6.56 -1.64 -9.75
CA ILE A 26 5.23 -1.25 -10.21
C ILE A 26 5.27 0.13 -10.85
N THR A 27 4.30 0.46 -11.70
CA THR A 27 4.19 1.82 -12.25
C THR A 27 3.64 2.79 -11.20
N LEU A 28 3.87 4.10 -11.38
CA LEU A 28 3.27 5.12 -10.52
C LEU A 28 1.73 5.07 -10.51
N ARG A 29 1.10 4.66 -11.62
CA ARG A 29 -0.33 4.36 -11.65
C ARG A 29 -0.70 3.24 -10.67
N GLN A 30 0.02 2.12 -10.75
CA GLN A 30 -0.21 0.96 -9.87
C GLN A 30 0.12 1.28 -8.41
N LEU A 31 1.10 2.15 -8.16
CA LEU A 31 1.39 2.65 -6.82
C LEU A 31 0.21 3.44 -6.26
N GLY A 32 -0.42 4.30 -7.06
CA GLY A 32 -1.62 5.03 -6.66
C GLY A 32 -2.76 4.10 -6.26
N ASP A 33 -3.03 3.07 -7.07
CA ASP A 33 -4.06 2.07 -6.78
C ASP A 33 -3.73 1.28 -5.49
N LEU A 34 -2.46 0.90 -5.31
CA LEU A 34 -2.00 0.19 -4.11
C LEU A 34 -2.18 1.04 -2.84
N LEU A 35 -1.82 2.32 -2.88
CA LEU A 35 -1.97 3.23 -1.74
C LEU A 35 -3.46 3.42 -1.37
N LEU A 36 -4.35 3.52 -2.36
CA LEU A 36 -5.78 3.64 -2.11
C LEU A 36 -6.36 2.38 -1.44
N ILE A 37 -5.91 1.20 -1.85
CA ILE A 37 -6.31 -0.06 -1.22
C ILE A 37 -5.83 -0.12 0.23
N LEU A 38 -4.56 0.25 0.49
CA LEU A 38 -3.99 0.24 1.83
C LEU A 38 -4.69 1.24 2.76
N ASP A 39 -5.08 2.41 2.26
CA ASP A 39 -5.84 3.42 3.00
C ASP A 39 -7.22 2.89 3.40
N GLY A 40 -7.94 2.26 2.47
CA GLY A 40 -9.22 1.60 2.76
C GLY A 40 -9.10 0.50 3.83
N MET A 41 -8.08 -0.35 3.73
CA MET A 41 -7.82 -1.39 4.75
C MET A 41 -7.48 -0.80 6.13
N ALA A 42 -6.79 0.34 6.16
CA ALA A 42 -6.49 1.04 7.41
C ALA A 42 -7.75 1.59 8.06
N GLU A 43 -8.67 2.16 7.28
CA GLU A 43 -10.00 2.60 7.75
C GLU A 43 -10.82 1.43 8.31
N GLU A 44 -10.92 0.32 7.58
CA GLU A 44 -11.63 -0.89 8.02
C GLU A 44 -11.04 -1.45 9.33
N THR A 45 -9.70 -1.46 9.44
CA THR A 45 -9.01 -1.91 10.65
C THR A 45 -9.31 -0.98 11.83
N ALA A 46 -9.31 0.33 11.63
CA ALA A 46 -9.63 1.30 12.67
C ALA A 46 -11.07 1.10 13.20
N ILE A 47 -12.04 0.95 12.29
CA ILE A 47 -13.45 0.70 12.64
C ILE A 47 -13.60 -0.62 13.41
N ALA A 48 -12.90 -1.68 12.99
CA ALA A 48 -12.95 -2.98 13.66
C ALA A 48 -12.37 -2.97 15.08
N GLN A 49 -11.35 -2.14 15.34
CA GLN A 49 -10.79 -1.98 16.68
C GLN A 49 -11.70 -1.13 17.58
N GLU A 50 -12.38 -0.14 17.03
CA GLU A 50 -13.27 0.75 17.78
C GLU A 50 -14.59 0.06 18.19
N GLY A 51 -15.07 -0.90 17.39
CA GLY A 51 -16.23 -1.74 17.73
C GLY A 51 -15.94 -2.91 18.68
N ALA A 52 -14.68 -3.16 19.02
CA ALA A 52 -14.26 -4.22 19.94
C ALA A 52 -14.01 -3.71 21.39
N ALA A 53 -14.28 -2.43 21.65
CA ALA A 53 -14.13 -1.76 22.95
C ALA A 53 -15.41 -1.72 23.77
#